data_AF-A0A453FDN8-F1
#
_entry.id   AF-A0A453FDN8-F1
#
_cell.length_a   1.000
_cell.length_b   1.000
_cell.length_c   1.000
_cell.angle_alpha   90.00
_cell.angle_beta   90.00
_cell.angle_gamma   90.00
#
_symmetry.space_group_name_H-M   'P 1'
#
loop_
_entity.id
_entity.type
_entity.pdbx_description
1 polymer ?
#
loop_
_entity_poly.entity_id
_entity_poly.type
_entity_poly.pdbx_seq_one_letter_code
_entity_poly.pdbx_strand_id
1 'polypeptide(L)'
;VEAKGRTTYNEVADEIYSELKSMAHIGQGFDEKNIRRRVYDAFNVLIALRVIAKEKKEIRWMGLSNYRYEKIKKLEEVRKEHVNKIRNKKALLQEIEKQFDDLQNIMLRNQTLESSAENVNGIRLPFVLVK
;
A
#
# COMPACT_ATOMS: atom_id res chain seq x y z
N VAL A 1 -9.35 9.00 26.42
CA VAL A 1 -8.01 8.35 26.25
C VAL A 1 -7.02 9.29 25.58
N GLU A 2 -7.32 9.86 24.41
CA GLU A 2 -6.46 10.82 23.70
C GLU A 2 -6.01 12.00 24.58
N ALA A 3 -6.96 12.72 25.19
CA ALA A 3 -6.66 13.88 26.03
C ALA A 3 -5.74 13.60 27.23
N LYS A 4 -5.76 12.37 27.76
CA LYS A 4 -4.94 11.97 28.92
C LYS A 4 -3.63 11.28 28.54
N GLY A 5 -3.50 10.81 27.30
CA GLY A 5 -2.37 9.98 26.82
C GLY A 5 -2.29 8.59 27.46
N ARG A 6 -2.52 8.47 28.77
CA ARG A 6 -2.53 7.23 29.56
C ARG A 6 -3.73 7.22 30.52
N THR A 7 -4.38 6.08 30.68
CA THR A 7 -5.54 5.91 31.58
C THR A 7 -5.78 4.43 31.89
N THR A 8 -6.84 4.09 32.62
CA THR A 8 -7.26 2.71 32.87
C THR A 8 -8.71 2.48 32.49
N TYR A 9 -9.11 1.20 32.37
CA TYR A 9 -10.50 0.86 32.06
C TYR A 9 -11.51 1.38 33.09
N ASN A 10 -11.20 1.22 34.38
CA ASN A 10 -12.11 1.66 35.43
C ASN A 10 -12.27 3.18 35.40
N GLU A 11 -11.14 3.90 35.29
CA GLU A 11 -11.15 5.37 35.21
C GLU A 11 -12.02 5.87 34.05
N VAL A 12 -11.86 5.31 32.84
CA VAL A 12 -12.68 5.71 31.69
C VAL A 12 -14.15 5.34 31.88
N ALA A 13 -14.45 4.17 32.45
CA ALA A 13 -15.83 3.75 32.68
C ALA A 13 -16.53 4.62 33.74
N ASP A 14 -15.82 4.96 34.82
CA ASP A 14 -16.33 5.76 35.93
C ASP A 14 -16.55 7.22 35.49
N GLU A 15 -15.66 7.77 34.66
CA GLU A 15 -15.81 9.11 34.09
C GLU A 15 -17.02 9.20 33.17
N ILE A 16 -17.15 8.27 32.22
CA ILE A 16 -18.31 8.21 31.32
C ILE A 16 -19.61 8.03 32.12
N TYR A 17 -19.59 7.18 33.15
CA TYR A 17 -20.75 6.98 34.02
C TYR A 17 -21.15 8.27 34.75
N SER A 18 -20.18 8.97 35.34
CA SER A 18 -20.41 10.23 36.05
C SER A 18 -20.90 11.34 35.14
N GLU A 19 -20.30 11.49 33.96
CA GLU A 19 -20.72 12.45 32.93
C GLU A 19 -22.17 12.19 32.51
N LEU A 20 -22.52 10.96 32.16
CA LEU A 20 -23.89 10.59 31.77
C LEU A 20 -24.90 10.80 32.89
N LYS A 21 -24.54 10.48 34.13
CA LYS A 21 -25.38 10.73 35.31
C LYS A 21 -25.63 12.23 35.53
N SER A 22 -24.64 13.06 35.28
CA SER A 22 -24.76 14.53 35.41
C SER A 22 -25.63 15.16 34.31
N MET A 23 -25.66 14.54 33.12
CA MET A 23 -26.47 15.00 31.98
C MET A 23 -27.92 14.51 32.02
N ALA A 24 -28.20 13.44 32.76
CA ALA A 24 -29.56 12.97 32.97
C ALA A 24 -30.35 13.92 33.89
N HIS A 25 -31.23 14.74 33.31
CA HIS A 25 -32.33 15.33 34.07
C HIS A 25 -33.24 14.20 34.57
N ILE A 26 -33.12 13.88 35.86
CA ILE A 26 -34.08 13.17 36.72
C ILE A 26 -34.96 12.14 35.98
N GLY A 27 -34.52 10.88 35.91
CA GLY A 27 -35.40 9.74 35.60
C GLY A 27 -34.82 8.64 34.72
N GLN A 28 -33.79 8.91 33.92
CA GLN A 28 -33.07 7.86 33.20
C GLN A 28 -31.95 7.31 34.08
N GLY A 29 -32.25 6.24 34.81
CA GLY A 29 -31.24 5.47 35.52
C GLY A 29 -30.33 4.77 34.51
N PHE A 30 -29.19 5.38 34.18
CA PHE A 30 -28.16 4.67 33.43
C PHE A 30 -27.61 3.54 34.30
N ASP A 31 -27.73 2.31 33.81
CA ASP A 31 -27.14 1.13 34.44
C ASP A 31 -25.62 1.14 34.21
N GLU A 32 -24.88 1.30 35.31
CA GLU A 32 -23.42 1.26 35.33
C GLU A 32 -22.86 0.01 34.65
N LYS A 33 -23.54 -1.15 34.82
CA LYS A 33 -23.13 -2.42 34.22
C LYS A 33 -23.20 -2.36 32.70
N ASN A 34 -24.21 -1.69 32.15
CA ASN A 34 -24.37 -1.54 30.71
C ASN A 34 -23.25 -0.65 30.14
N ILE A 35 -22.99 0.50 30.77
CA ILE A 35 -21.91 1.42 30.37
C ILE A 35 -20.57 0.70 30.41
N ARG A 36 -20.26 0.01 31.52
CA ARG A 36 -19.05 -0.80 31.66
C ARG A 36 -18.91 -1.81 30.52
N ARG A 37 -19.99 -2.50 30.13
CA ARG A 37 -20.00 -3.45 29.01
C ARG A 37 -19.71 -2.76 27.67
N ARG A 38 -20.28 -1.59 27.41
CA ARG A 38 -20.06 -0.81 26.17
C ARG A 38 -18.64 -0.27 26.06
N VAL A 39 -18.05 0.19 27.18
CA VAL A 39 -16.64 0.64 27.21
C VAL A 39 -15.70 -0.49 26.79
N TYR A 40 -15.96 -1.74 27.19
CA TYR A 40 -15.19 -2.89 26.71
C TYR A 40 -15.32 -3.13 25.20
N ASP A 41 -16.53 -3.02 24.62
CA ASP A 41 -16.70 -3.17 23.17
C ASP A 41 -15.90 -2.13 22.41
N ALA A 42 -16.00 -0.86 22.83
CA ALA A 42 -15.26 0.23 22.22
C ALA A 42 -13.74 0.00 22.32
N PHE A 43 -13.24 -0.41 23.48
CA PHE A 43 -11.81 -0.68 23.65
C PHE A 43 -11.32 -1.85 22.80
N ASN A 44 -12.07 -2.94 22.70
CA ASN A 44 -11.67 -4.08 21.88
C ASN A 44 -11.50 -3.69 20.41
N VAL A 45 -12.41 -2.87 19.88
CA VAL A 45 -12.31 -2.35 18.51
C VAL A 45 -11.12 -1.41 18.39
N LEU A 46 -10.94 -0.47 19.32
CA LEU A 46 -9.82 0.49 19.26
C LEU A 46 -8.45 -0.18 19.42
N ILE A 47 -8.36 -1.26 20.21
CA ILE A 47 -7.16 -2.10 20.33
C ILE A 47 -6.89 -2.83 19.02
N ALA A 48 -7.92 -3.45 18.41
CA ALA A 48 -7.78 -4.13 17.13
C ALA A 48 -7.33 -3.17 16.00
N LEU A 49 -7.81 -1.93 16.04
CA LEU A 49 -7.39 -0.86 15.14
C LEU A 49 -6.03 -0.25 15.49
N ARG A 50 -5.39 -0.68 16.59
CA ARG A 50 -4.13 -0.15 17.14
C ARG A 50 -4.17 1.36 17.42
N VAL A 51 -5.36 1.90 17.70
CA VAL A 51 -5.57 3.30 18.09
C VAL A 51 -5.23 3.50 19.56
N ILE A 52 -5.46 2.46 20.37
CA ILE A 52 -5.04 2.39 21.77
C ILE A 52 -4.29 1.08 22.01
N ALA A 53 -3.35 1.09 22.95
CA ALA A 53 -2.65 -0.10 23.42
C ALA A 53 -3.03 -0.40 24.87
N LYS A 54 -3.13 -1.69 25.22
CA LYS A 54 -3.42 -2.13 26.59
C LYS A 54 -2.24 -2.92 27.14
N GLU A 55 -1.68 -2.45 28.24
CA GLU A 55 -0.62 -3.13 28.99
C GLU A 55 -1.09 -3.38 30.42
N LYS A 56 -1.35 -4.65 30.75
CA LYS A 56 -2.00 -5.03 32.02
C LYS A 56 -3.29 -4.22 32.23
N LYS A 57 -3.29 -3.23 33.14
CA LYS A 57 -4.41 -2.34 33.46
C LYS A 57 -4.31 -0.96 32.79
N GLU A 58 -3.15 -0.61 32.26
CA GLU A 58 -2.89 0.67 31.61
C GLU A 58 -3.34 0.65 30.16
N ILE A 59 -3.90 1.77 29.71
CA ILE A 59 -4.35 2.02 28.35
C ILE A 59 -3.64 3.27 27.84
N ARG A 60 -2.95 3.13 26.72
CA ARG A 60 -2.14 4.19 26.10
C ARG A 60 -2.75 4.61 24.77
N TRP A 61 -2.80 5.91 24.51
CA TRP A 61 -3.18 6.46 23.21
C TRP A 61 -2.04 6.26 22.21
N MET A 62 -2.35 5.60 21.08
CA MET A 62 -1.39 5.32 20.01
C MET A 62 -1.62 6.19 18.75
N GLY A 63 -2.77 6.90 18.68
CA GLY A 63 -3.14 7.73 17.54
C GLY A 63 -3.85 6.99 16.41
N LEU A 64 -4.57 7.73 15.57
CA LEU A 64 -5.39 7.19 14.46
C LEU A 64 -4.57 6.90 13.19
N SER A 65 -3.38 7.48 13.07
CA SER A 65 -2.59 7.53 11.83
C SER A 65 -1.68 6.33 11.58
N ASN A 66 -1.39 5.48 12.57
CA ASN A 66 -0.14 4.74 12.49
C ASN A 66 -0.19 3.45 11.68
N TYR A 67 -1.27 2.65 11.72
CA TYR A 67 -1.24 1.34 11.07
C TYR A 67 -1.87 1.31 9.67
N ARG A 68 -3.08 1.86 9.51
CA ARG A 68 -3.80 1.77 8.23
C ARG A 68 -3.15 2.63 7.15
N TYR A 69 -2.71 3.84 7.52
CA TYR A 69 -2.02 4.74 6.60
C TYR A 69 -0.65 4.18 6.18
N GLU A 70 0.17 3.68 7.12
CA GLU A 70 1.45 3.05 6.76
C GLU A 70 1.25 1.82 5.86
N LYS A 71 0.24 0.99 6.14
CA LYS A 71 -0.06 -0.17 5.29
C LYS A 71 -0.49 0.26 3.88
N ILE A 72 -1.35 1.28 3.78
CA ILE A 72 -1.79 1.84 2.49
C ILE A 72 -0.59 2.42 1.75
N LYS A 73 0.24 3.23 2.41
CA LYS A 73 1.44 3.83 1.83
C LYS A 73 2.40 2.77 1.29
N LYS A 74 2.67 1.71 2.06
CA LYS A 74 3.49 0.57 1.60
C LYS A 74 2.89 -0.11 0.37
N LEU A 75 1.56 -0.32 0.35
CA LEU A 75 0.88 -0.90 -0.81
C LEU A 75 0.95 0.02 -2.05
N GLU A 76 0.87 1.35 -1.86
CA GLU A 76 1.02 2.33 -2.93
C GLU A 76 2.44 2.35 -3.51
N GLU A 77 3.46 2.25 -2.67
CA GLU A 77 4.87 2.13 -3.10
C GLU A 77 5.08 0.86 -3.93
N VAL A 78 4.59 -0.29 -3.45
CA VAL A 78 4.66 -1.56 -4.18
C VAL A 78 3.92 -1.48 -5.51
N ARG A 79 2.72 -0.88 -5.54
CA ARG A 79 1.97 -0.66 -6.78
C ARG A 79 2.77 0.19 -7.76
N LYS A 80 3.38 1.29 -7.31
CA LYS A 80 4.20 2.17 -8.15
C LYS A 80 5.38 1.42 -8.76
N GLU A 81 6.07 0.59 -7.97
CA GLU A 81 7.17 -0.24 -8.45
C GLU A 81 6.71 -1.22 -9.54
N HIS A 82 5.58 -1.90 -9.35
CA HIS A 82 5.03 -2.83 -10.34
C HIS A 82 4.64 -2.13 -11.64
N VAL A 83 4.01 -0.95 -11.56
CA VAL A 83 3.67 -0.15 -12.74
C VAL A 83 4.93 0.25 -13.52
N ASN A 84 5.99 0.66 -12.83
CA ASN A 84 7.27 0.99 -13.48
C ASN A 84 7.90 -0.25 -14.15
N LYS A 85 7.88 -1.42 -13.49
CA LYS A 85 8.36 -2.68 -14.08
C LYS A 85 7.58 -3.05 -15.34
N ILE A 86 6.25 -2.93 -15.32
CA ILE A 86 5.40 -3.20 -16.49
C ILE A 86 5.73 -2.22 -17.62
N ARG A 87 5.88 -0.92 -17.31
CA ARG A 87 6.24 0.10 -18.29
C ARG A 87 7.58 -0.23 -18.97
N ASN A 88 8.61 -0.58 -18.18
CA ASN A 88 9.94 -0.90 -18.71
C ASN A 88 9.91 -2.17 -19.57
N LYS A 89 9.21 -3.22 -19.12
CA LYS A 89 9.04 -4.46 -19.90
C LYS A 89 8.32 -4.21 -21.22
N LYS A 90 7.30 -3.34 -21.23
CA LYS A 90 6.58 -2.96 -22.46
C LYS A 90 7.48 -2.21 -23.43
N ALA A 91 8.29 -1.26 -22.94
CA ALA A 91 9.23 -0.52 -23.78
C ALA A 91 10.30 -1.45 -24.39
N LEU A 92 10.86 -2.35 -23.58
CA LEU A 92 11.83 -3.34 -24.06
C LEU A 92 11.21 -4.28 -25.10
N LEU A 93 9.97 -4.74 -24.90
CA LEU A 93 9.28 -5.59 -25.85
C LEU A 93 9.11 -4.89 -27.21
N GLN A 94 8.69 -3.63 -27.20
CA GLN A 94 8.55 -2.83 -28.43
C GLN A 94 9.89 -2.65 -29.16
N GLU A 95 10.98 -2.50 -28.43
CA GLU A 95 12.32 -2.42 -29.02
C GLU A 95 12.74 -3.75 -29.66
N ILE A 96 12.46 -4.88 -28.99
CA ILE A 96 12.75 -6.22 -29.50
C ILE A 96 11.91 -6.52 -30.75
N GLU A 97 10.61 -6.21 -30.74
CA GLU A 97 9.72 -6.36 -31.91
C GLU A 97 10.26 -5.58 -33.11
N LYS A 98 10.66 -4.33 -32.89
CA LYS A 98 11.26 -3.51 -33.95
C LYS A 98 12.56 -4.12 -34.48
N GLN A 99 13.46 -4.57 -33.60
CA GLN A 99 14.71 -5.22 -34.03
C GLN A 99 14.43 -6.49 -34.83
N PHE A 100 13.41 -7.27 -34.45
CA PHE A 100 13.00 -8.46 -35.19
C PHE A 100 12.51 -8.12 -36.59
N ASP A 101 11.62 -7.14 -36.71
CA ASP A 101 11.11 -6.67 -38.02
C ASP A 101 12.24 -6.13 -38.90
N ASP A 102 13.14 -5.31 -38.34
CA ASP A 102 14.30 -4.76 -39.04
C ASP A 102 15.21 -5.88 -39.58
N LEU A 103 15.48 -6.92 -38.76
CA LEU A 103 16.27 -8.08 -39.17
C LEU A 103 15.58 -8.89 -40.26
N GLN A 104 14.27 -9.15 -40.15
CA GLN A 104 13.50 -9.85 -41.18
C GLN A 104 13.54 -9.09 -42.52
N ASN A 105 13.39 -7.77 -42.48
CA ASN A 105 13.48 -6.91 -43.67
C ASN A 105 14.87 -6.97 -44.33
N ILE A 106 15.95 -6.93 -43.53
CA ILE A 106 17.33 -7.06 -44.05
C ILE A 106 17.53 -8.44 -44.67
N MET A 107 17.08 -9.50 -44.01
CA MET A 107 17.19 -10.87 -44.54
C MET A 107 16.47 -11.03 -45.88
N LEU A 108 15.22 -10.55 -45.97
CA LEU A 108 14.43 -10.62 -47.20
C LEU A 108 15.07 -9.82 -48.34
N ARG A 109 15.58 -8.61 -48.05
CA ARG A 109 16.29 -7.78 -49.03
C ARG A 109 17.59 -8.44 -49.51
N ASN A 110 18.34 -9.05 -48.62
CA ASN A 110 19.58 -9.72 -49.01
C ASN A 110 19.32 -10.94 -49.89
N GLN A 111 18.27 -11.72 -49.60
CA GLN A 111 17.85 -12.87 -50.43
C GLN A 111 17.48 -12.46 -51.86
N THR A 112 16.78 -11.33 -52.04
CA THR A 112 16.42 -10.85 -53.39
C THR A 112 17.63 -10.34 -54.17
N LEU A 113 18.60 -9.73 -53.49
CA LEU A 113 19.81 -9.18 -54.11
C LEU A 113 20.87 -10.25 -54.45
N GLU A 114 20.98 -11.32 -53.65
CA GLU A 114 21.90 -12.44 -53.90
C GLU A 114 21.63 -13.16 -55.23
N SER A 115 20.41 -13.03 -55.78
CA SER A 115 20.07 -13.56 -57.12
C SER A 115 20.70 -12.77 -58.28
N SER A 116 21.37 -11.65 -58.02
CA SER A 116 21.77 -10.68 -59.05
C SER A 116 23.24 -10.20 -59.03
N ALA A 117 24.06 -10.56 -58.04
CA ALA A 117 25.43 -10.04 -57.92
C ALA A 117 26.45 -11.06 -57.36
N GLU A 118 27.47 -11.37 -58.16
CA GLU A 118 28.56 -12.34 -57.86
C GLU A 118 29.68 -11.82 -56.93
N ASN A 119 29.61 -10.59 -56.39
CA ASN A 119 30.64 -10.08 -55.49
C ASN A 119 30.05 -9.11 -54.46
N VAL A 120 29.95 -9.50 -53.18
CA VAL A 120 29.36 -8.65 -52.13
C VAL A 120 30.36 -8.41 -51.00
N ASN A 121 30.89 -7.18 -50.95
CA ASN A 121 31.73 -6.67 -49.87
C ASN A 121 30.84 -6.21 -48.69
N GLY A 122 30.20 -7.15 -47.99
CA GLY A 122 29.22 -6.90 -46.94
C GLY A 122 29.74 -7.16 -45.52
N ILE A 123 29.25 -6.42 -44.53
CA ILE A 123 29.56 -6.63 -43.11
C ILE A 123 28.46 -7.51 -42.47
N ARG A 124 28.85 -8.61 -41.82
CA ARG A 124 27.93 -9.50 -41.11
C ARG A 124 27.60 -8.98 -39.70
N LEU A 125 26.37 -9.21 -39.25
CA LEU A 125 25.96 -8.97 -37.88
C LEU A 125 26.49 -10.07 -36.93
N PRO A 126 26.69 -9.76 -35.63
CA PRO A 126 26.61 -8.42 -35.03
C PRO A 126 27.92 -7.63 -35.23
N PHE A 127 27.79 -6.31 -35.40
CA PHE A 127 28.92 -5.37 -35.41
C PHE A 127 28.54 -4.08 -34.67
N VAL A 128 29.53 -3.27 -34.34
CA VAL A 128 29.34 -1.94 -33.75
C VAL A 128 30.08 -0.92 -34.61
N LEU A 129 29.46 0.23 -34.87
CA LEU A 129 30.09 1.34 -35.59
C LEU A 129 30.66 2.34 -34.57
N VAL A 130 31.95 2.62 -34.70
CA VAL A 130 32.63 3.70 -33.98
C VAL A 130 32.97 4.77 -35.03
N LYS A 131 32.56 6.01 -34.78
CA LYS A 131 32.89 7.15 -35.64
C LYS A 131 34.24 7.74 -35.27
#